data_AF-A0A1C7N3X0-F1
#
_entry.id   AF-A0A1C7N3X0-F1
#
_cell.length_a   1.000
_cell.length_b   1.000
_cell.length_c   1.000
_cell.angle_alpha   90.00
_cell.angle_beta   90.00
_cell.angle_gamma   90.00
#
_symmetry.space_group_name_H-M   'P 1'
#
loop_
_entity.id
_entity.type
_entity.pdbx_description
1 polymer ?
#
loop_
_entity_poly.entity_id
_entity_poly.type
_entity_poly.pdbx_seq_one_letter_code
_entity_poly.pdbx_strand_id
1 'polypeptide(L)'
;MISNTLSQSFFQDYLDQGYQIQVVQFDKQRLLNWGWYFGSGTQDWLSGWEQWEKGKFFYWHLTDYIRCLLLYHYGGTYMDMDALWIRIPPDSQMEFIGSDYSQVHSDRAWTLDAEGLYLPQGLMRFKRGWKLFREMAEGAFSAFGYDPECFNCGGPKAITSYVRERRAVLEQAGLTILPREVLYPFHYLEIHKLLQPNPLAEQDLRTKIEPVSWNIHLFGKMTNHLPVQPQSMIDVVFQHFDLSIRTLPRLVSPADYVYHAVSDRMRQDDLRGPNLIRLHSVPGRFQGLNVVYLQGRLGLSQVRLEVETAIGRTRLMDLGYSKRVVWTGQVNLQEINHVLQTMQYIPTPLMLANGGRDRIKIKLSYTEANVTRTEEATISLTVLEPIEEDEPLETL
;
A
#
# COMPACT_ATOMS: atom_id res chain seq x y z
N MET A 1 -0.83 -14.28 -2.99
CA MET A 1 0.57 -14.22 -3.42
C MET A 1 0.79 -15.19 -4.56
N ILE A 2 1.45 -14.74 -5.62
CA ILE A 2 1.79 -15.58 -6.76
C ILE A 2 3.30 -15.81 -6.69
N SER A 3 3.71 -17.07 -6.53
CA SER A 3 5.11 -17.44 -6.36
C SER A 3 5.29 -18.90 -6.73
N ASN A 4 6.35 -19.23 -7.46
CA ASN A 4 6.77 -20.59 -7.78
C ASN A 4 7.81 -21.15 -6.81
N THR A 5 8.29 -20.35 -5.84
CA THR A 5 9.35 -20.74 -4.90
C THR A 5 8.85 -20.94 -3.47
N LEU A 6 7.74 -20.30 -3.09
CA LEU A 6 7.15 -20.45 -1.76
C LEU A 6 6.24 -21.68 -1.67
N SER A 7 6.27 -22.37 -0.53
CA SER A 7 5.34 -23.46 -0.25
C SER A 7 3.92 -22.93 -0.02
N GLN A 8 2.91 -23.77 -0.23
CA GLN A 8 1.51 -23.41 0.04
C GLN A 8 1.26 -23.09 1.52
N SER A 9 2.03 -23.72 2.42
CA SER A 9 1.97 -23.52 3.87
C SER A 9 2.88 -22.40 4.39
N PHE A 10 3.55 -21.64 3.51
CA PHE A 10 4.52 -20.62 3.94
C PHE A 10 3.93 -19.60 4.92
N PHE A 11 2.65 -19.24 4.76
CA PHE A 11 1.93 -18.30 5.62
C PHE A 11 1.07 -18.97 6.70
N GLN A 12 1.31 -20.24 7.05
CA GLN A 12 0.47 -20.97 8.00
C GLN A 12 0.31 -20.22 9.33
N ASP A 13 1.40 -19.66 9.87
CA ASP A 13 1.35 -18.87 11.10
C ASP A 13 0.39 -17.67 10.98
N TYR A 14 0.25 -17.04 9.81
CA TYR A 14 -0.70 -15.95 9.58
C TYR A 14 -2.13 -16.47 9.37
N LEU A 15 -2.29 -17.61 8.70
CA LEU A 15 -3.60 -18.26 8.52
C LEU A 15 -4.21 -18.63 9.88
N ASP A 16 -3.40 -19.18 10.78
CA ASP A 16 -3.78 -19.51 12.16
C ASP A 16 -4.22 -18.26 12.94
N GLN A 17 -3.85 -17.06 12.50
CA GLN A 17 -4.22 -15.77 13.08
C GLN A 17 -5.39 -15.08 12.34
N GLY A 18 -6.07 -15.80 11.44
CA GLY A 18 -7.27 -15.34 10.75
C GLY A 18 -7.03 -14.55 9.46
N TYR A 19 -5.77 -14.32 9.08
CA TYR A 19 -5.46 -13.65 7.82
C TYR A 19 -5.77 -14.56 6.63
N GLN A 20 -6.28 -13.97 5.56
CA GLN A 20 -6.65 -14.71 4.34
C GLN A 20 -5.54 -14.57 3.30
N ILE A 21 -4.62 -15.53 3.29
CA ILE A 21 -3.45 -15.50 2.39
C ILE A 21 -3.41 -16.82 1.61
N GLN A 22 -3.29 -16.72 0.30
CA GLN A 22 -3.11 -17.89 -0.56
C GLN A 22 -1.80 -17.76 -1.33
N VAL A 23 -1.03 -18.84 -1.39
CA VAL A 23 0.13 -18.96 -2.28
C VAL A 23 -0.29 -19.76 -3.50
N VAL A 24 -0.32 -19.10 -4.65
CA VAL A 24 -0.66 -19.70 -5.93
C VAL A 24 0.63 -19.91 -6.72
N GLN A 25 1.02 -21.17 -6.83
CA GLN A 25 2.14 -21.61 -7.65
C GLN A 25 1.68 -21.86 -9.08
N PHE A 26 2.44 -21.34 -10.05
CA PHE A 26 2.12 -21.45 -11.46
C PHE A 26 3.30 -22.01 -12.25
N ASP A 27 2.98 -22.65 -13.37
CA ASP A 27 3.88 -23.14 -14.39
C ASP A 27 3.15 -23.07 -15.74
N LYS A 28 3.87 -23.34 -16.84
CA LYS A 28 3.29 -23.34 -18.19
C LYS A 28 1.97 -24.13 -18.27
N GLN A 29 1.97 -25.37 -17.77
CA GLN A 29 0.83 -26.27 -17.92
C GLN A 29 -0.38 -25.77 -17.12
N ARG A 30 -0.15 -25.27 -15.91
CA ARG A 30 -1.20 -24.69 -15.07
C ARG A 30 -1.80 -23.44 -15.72
N LEU A 31 -0.99 -22.53 -16.23
CA LEU A 31 -1.49 -21.31 -16.89
C LEU A 31 -2.37 -21.65 -18.10
N LEU A 32 -1.93 -22.60 -18.94
CA LEU A 32 -2.71 -23.06 -20.09
C LEU A 32 -4.00 -23.77 -19.65
N ASN A 33 -3.94 -24.65 -18.65
CA ASN A 33 -5.09 -25.39 -18.14
C ASN A 33 -6.13 -24.49 -17.46
N TRP A 34 -5.69 -23.45 -16.76
CA TRP A 34 -6.58 -22.47 -16.13
C TRP A 34 -7.20 -21.49 -17.12
N GLY A 35 -6.78 -21.52 -18.39
CA GLY A 35 -7.21 -20.54 -19.38
C GLY A 35 -6.68 -19.13 -19.06
N TRP A 36 -5.51 -19.03 -18.42
CA TRP A 36 -4.90 -17.75 -18.07
C TRP A 36 -4.15 -17.16 -19.27
N TYR A 37 -4.92 -16.86 -20.32
CA TYR A 37 -4.52 -16.15 -21.52
C TYR A 37 -5.66 -15.31 -22.06
N PHE A 38 -5.34 -14.23 -22.76
CA PHE A 38 -6.34 -13.28 -23.26
C PHE A 38 -6.91 -13.67 -24.62
N GLY A 39 -6.08 -14.27 -25.46
CA GLY A 39 -6.44 -14.74 -26.80
C GLY A 39 -5.38 -15.68 -27.38
N SER A 40 -5.53 -16.04 -28.65
CA SER A 40 -4.63 -16.99 -29.32
C SER A 40 -3.16 -16.54 -29.29
N GLY A 41 -2.88 -15.25 -29.51
CA GLY A 41 -1.50 -14.74 -29.49
C GLY A 41 -0.79 -14.97 -28.15
N THR A 42 -1.45 -14.67 -27.04
CA THR A 42 -0.91 -14.91 -25.69
C THR A 42 -0.88 -16.40 -25.32
N GLN A 43 -1.82 -17.18 -25.85
CA GLN A 43 -1.83 -18.64 -25.67
C GLN A 43 -0.66 -19.29 -26.41
N ASP A 44 -0.36 -18.85 -27.63
CA ASP A 44 0.78 -19.30 -28.43
C ASP A 44 2.09 -18.91 -27.77
N TRP A 45 2.18 -17.68 -27.24
CA TRP A 45 3.33 -17.23 -26.46
C TRP A 45 3.58 -18.14 -25.24
N LEU A 46 2.54 -18.42 -24.44
CA LEU A 46 2.64 -19.37 -23.33
C LEU A 46 2.99 -20.79 -23.79
N SER A 47 2.48 -21.22 -24.94
CA SER A 47 2.79 -22.54 -25.50
C SER A 47 4.26 -22.66 -25.93
N GLY A 48 4.89 -21.55 -26.30
CA GLY A 48 6.31 -21.43 -26.61
C GLY A 48 7.25 -21.22 -25.41
N TRP A 49 6.78 -21.43 -24.18
CA TRP A 49 7.54 -21.20 -22.94
C TRP A 49 9.02 -21.63 -22.97
N GLU A 50 9.32 -22.86 -23.39
CA GLU A 50 10.67 -23.44 -23.37
C GLU A 50 11.61 -22.77 -24.39
N GLN A 51 11.04 -22.13 -25.41
CA GLN A 51 11.80 -21.26 -26.32
C GLN A 51 12.14 -19.94 -25.63
N TRP A 52 11.14 -19.31 -25.01
CA TRP A 52 11.27 -17.97 -24.44
C TRP A 52 12.07 -17.94 -23.14
N GLU A 53 12.03 -19.00 -22.33
CA GLU A 53 12.72 -19.07 -21.03
C GLU A 53 14.24 -18.97 -21.11
N LYS A 54 14.81 -19.19 -22.30
CA LYS A 54 16.22 -19.00 -22.59
C LYS A 54 16.62 -17.52 -22.67
N GLY A 55 15.66 -16.63 -22.88
CA GLY A 55 15.87 -15.19 -22.97
C GLY A 55 16.22 -14.57 -21.62
N LYS A 56 17.15 -13.62 -21.62
CA LYS A 56 17.64 -12.96 -20.39
C LYS A 56 16.55 -12.34 -19.54
N PHE A 57 15.49 -11.82 -20.17
CA PHE A 57 14.42 -11.09 -19.47
C PHE A 57 13.14 -11.89 -19.26
N PHE A 58 13.13 -13.18 -19.61
CA PHE A 58 11.91 -13.98 -19.59
C PHE A 58 11.18 -13.96 -18.24
N TYR A 59 11.90 -14.13 -17.12
CA TYR A 59 11.26 -14.12 -15.79
C TYR A 59 10.59 -12.78 -15.46
N TRP A 60 11.17 -11.66 -15.89
CA TRP A 60 10.57 -10.33 -15.73
C TRP A 60 9.32 -10.20 -16.59
N HIS A 61 9.43 -10.55 -17.87
CA HIS A 61 8.33 -10.56 -18.83
C HIS A 61 7.16 -11.46 -18.38
N LEU A 62 7.47 -12.61 -17.80
CA LEU A 62 6.47 -13.51 -17.23
C LEU A 62 5.74 -12.85 -16.05
N THR A 63 6.44 -12.17 -15.15
CA THR A 63 5.78 -11.42 -14.07
C THR A 63 4.97 -10.24 -14.57
N ASP A 64 5.42 -9.55 -15.63
CA ASP A 64 4.69 -8.47 -16.30
C ASP A 64 3.37 -8.98 -16.90
N TYR A 65 3.42 -10.15 -17.54
CA TYR A 65 2.24 -10.81 -18.09
C TYR A 65 1.25 -11.24 -16.99
N ILE A 66 1.76 -11.89 -15.93
CA ILE A 66 0.94 -12.39 -14.83
C ILE A 66 0.24 -11.24 -14.10
N ARG A 67 0.91 -10.10 -13.84
CA ARG A 67 0.23 -8.96 -13.18
C ARG A 67 -0.90 -8.39 -14.03
N CYS A 68 -0.75 -8.36 -15.36
CA CYS A 68 -1.82 -7.96 -16.28
C CYS A 68 -3.03 -8.89 -16.18
N LEU A 69 -2.79 -10.21 -16.21
CA LEU A 69 -3.85 -11.22 -16.03
C LEU A 69 -4.59 -11.04 -14.71
N LEU A 70 -3.85 -10.90 -13.60
CA LEU A 70 -4.44 -10.81 -12.27
C LEU A 70 -5.31 -9.56 -12.13
N LEU A 71 -4.81 -8.41 -12.55
CA LEU A 71 -5.56 -7.16 -12.48
C LEU A 71 -6.76 -7.16 -13.44
N TYR A 72 -6.63 -7.77 -14.63
CA TYR A 72 -7.77 -7.89 -15.55
C TYR A 72 -8.87 -8.79 -14.98
N HIS A 73 -8.54 -9.99 -14.50
CA HIS A 73 -9.54 -10.96 -14.08
C HIS A 73 -10.12 -10.69 -12.69
N TYR A 74 -9.28 -10.21 -11.76
CA TYR A 74 -9.64 -10.10 -10.35
C TYR A 74 -9.68 -8.64 -9.86
N GLY A 75 -8.99 -7.73 -10.54
CA GLY A 75 -8.79 -6.36 -10.04
C GLY A 75 -8.00 -6.37 -8.72
N GLY A 76 -8.26 -5.38 -7.88
CA GLY A 76 -7.60 -5.22 -6.59
C GLY A 76 -6.27 -4.49 -6.73
N THR A 77 -5.35 -4.76 -5.79
CA THR A 77 -4.03 -4.13 -5.74
C THR A 77 -2.96 -5.15 -6.09
N TYR A 78 -2.14 -4.85 -7.10
CA TYR A 78 -0.89 -5.55 -7.38
C TYR A 78 0.26 -4.82 -6.70
N MET A 79 1.21 -5.57 -6.15
CA MET A 79 2.39 -5.03 -5.49
C MET A 79 3.56 -6.00 -5.65
N ASP A 80 4.72 -5.48 -6.04
CA ASP A 80 5.98 -6.23 -6.00
C ASP A 80 6.36 -6.57 -4.55
N MET A 81 7.04 -7.69 -4.32
CA MET A 81 7.32 -8.18 -2.96
C MET A 81 8.28 -7.27 -2.17
N ASP A 82 8.99 -6.40 -2.87
CA ASP A 82 9.94 -5.43 -2.36
C ASP A 82 9.35 -4.01 -2.28
N ALA A 83 8.04 -3.85 -2.50
CA ALA A 83 7.31 -2.61 -2.27
C ALA A 83 6.64 -2.64 -0.89
N LEU A 84 6.98 -1.67 -0.04
CA LEU A 84 6.54 -1.62 1.35
C LEU A 84 5.48 -0.53 1.56
N TRP A 85 4.29 -0.92 2.00
CA TRP A 85 3.30 0.05 2.46
C TRP A 85 3.77 0.70 3.76
N ILE A 86 3.85 2.02 3.75
CA ILE A 86 4.03 2.83 4.96
C ILE A 86 2.79 3.64 5.32
N ARG A 87 1.82 3.74 4.39
CA ARG A 87 0.51 4.35 4.59
C ARG A 87 -0.48 3.86 3.53
N ILE A 88 -1.73 3.63 3.90
CA ILE A 88 -2.76 3.21 2.94
C ILE A 88 -3.26 4.40 2.10
N PRO A 89 -3.70 4.17 0.85
CA PRO A 89 -4.40 5.19 0.08
C PRO A 89 -5.66 5.69 0.83
N PRO A 90 -5.96 7.00 0.79
CA PRO A 90 -7.07 7.56 1.56
C PRO A 90 -8.45 7.15 1.03
N ASP A 91 -8.53 6.80 -0.25
CA ASP A 91 -9.71 6.22 -0.88
C ASP A 91 -9.44 4.75 -1.25
N SER A 92 -10.30 3.85 -0.75
CA SER A 92 -10.20 2.42 -1.02
C SER A 92 -10.66 2.05 -2.44
N GLN A 93 -11.46 2.92 -3.08
CA GLN A 93 -12.00 2.71 -4.43
C GLN A 93 -11.15 3.38 -5.52
N MET A 94 -10.17 4.20 -5.14
CA MET A 94 -9.28 4.86 -6.10
C MET A 94 -8.54 3.84 -6.97
N GLU A 95 -8.61 4.02 -8.28
CA GLU A 95 -7.87 3.24 -9.26
C GLU A 95 -6.62 4.03 -9.67
N PHE A 96 -5.44 3.48 -9.42
CA PHE A 96 -4.20 4.25 -9.56
C PHE A 96 -3.01 3.43 -10.06
N ILE A 97 -2.06 4.17 -10.60
CA ILE A 97 -0.70 3.74 -10.93
C ILE A 97 0.26 4.87 -10.57
N GLY A 98 1.44 4.55 -10.06
CA GLY A 98 2.48 5.55 -9.82
C GLY A 98 3.21 5.93 -11.10
N SER A 99 3.88 7.08 -11.07
CA SER A 99 4.79 7.51 -12.12
C SER A 99 6.23 7.56 -11.63
N ASP A 100 7.18 7.55 -12.56
CA ASP A 100 8.60 7.85 -12.30
C ASP A 100 9.21 8.45 -13.58
N TYR A 101 10.48 8.86 -13.55
CA TYR A 101 11.16 9.50 -14.66
C TYR A 101 12.34 8.67 -15.16
N SER A 102 12.34 8.32 -16.44
CA SER A 102 13.48 7.64 -17.06
C SER A 102 14.58 8.64 -17.39
N GLN A 103 15.79 8.32 -16.97
CA GLN A 103 17.00 9.06 -17.34
C GLN A 103 17.61 8.58 -18.67
N VAL A 104 17.08 7.50 -19.25
CA VAL A 104 17.60 6.92 -20.49
C VAL A 104 17.02 7.69 -21.68
N HIS A 105 17.88 8.33 -22.48
CA HIS A 105 17.42 9.19 -23.58
C HIS A 105 16.54 8.46 -24.61
N SER A 106 16.86 7.20 -24.93
CA SER A 106 16.06 6.40 -25.86
C SER A 106 14.65 6.09 -25.34
N ASP A 107 14.41 6.20 -24.04
CA ASP A 107 13.10 5.92 -23.46
C ASP A 107 12.08 7.03 -23.74
N ARG A 108 12.56 8.24 -24.04
CA ARG A 108 11.70 9.38 -24.40
C ARG A 108 10.77 9.11 -25.58
N ALA A 109 11.11 8.13 -26.42
CA ALA A 109 10.28 7.72 -27.54
C ALA A 109 8.92 7.15 -27.09
N TRP A 110 8.82 6.59 -25.88
CA TRP A 110 7.64 5.88 -25.37
C TRP A 110 7.09 6.43 -24.04
N THR A 111 7.76 7.40 -23.43
CA THR A 111 7.28 8.11 -22.21
C THR A 111 6.06 8.98 -22.49
N LEU A 112 5.36 9.39 -21.42
CA LEU A 112 4.17 10.23 -21.49
C LEU A 112 4.48 11.70 -21.88
N ASP A 113 5.69 12.17 -21.61
CA ASP A 113 6.15 13.53 -21.87
C ASP A 113 7.65 13.59 -22.24
N ALA A 114 8.17 14.81 -22.43
CA ALA A 114 9.54 15.07 -22.86
C ALA A 114 10.55 14.92 -21.71
N GLU A 115 10.08 15.02 -20.48
CA GLU A 115 10.81 14.90 -19.22
C GLU A 115 11.11 13.43 -18.89
N GLY A 116 10.42 12.50 -19.55
CA GLY A 116 10.66 11.07 -19.45
C GLY A 116 9.72 10.38 -18.45
N LEU A 117 8.55 10.96 -18.17
CA LEU A 117 7.55 10.39 -17.28
C LEU A 117 7.06 9.05 -17.81
N TYR A 118 7.18 8.01 -17.00
CA TYR A 118 6.70 6.67 -17.33
C TYR A 118 5.93 6.05 -16.18
N LEU A 119 5.25 4.94 -16.48
CA LEU A 119 4.38 4.23 -15.56
C LEU A 119 5.01 2.88 -15.14
N PRO A 120 5.80 2.86 -14.06
CA PRO A 120 6.26 1.61 -13.46
C PRO A 120 5.07 0.79 -12.93
N GLN A 121 5.23 -0.53 -12.96
CA GLN A 121 4.15 -1.47 -12.64
C GLN A 121 4.36 -2.20 -11.30
N GLY A 122 5.24 -1.68 -10.44
CA GLY A 122 5.55 -2.31 -9.15
C GLY A 122 4.44 -2.14 -8.10
N LEU A 123 3.54 -1.18 -8.28
CA LEU A 123 2.39 -0.98 -7.40
C LEU A 123 1.24 -0.30 -8.15
N MET A 124 0.09 -0.97 -8.20
CA MET A 124 -1.06 -0.58 -9.01
C MET A 124 -2.37 -1.05 -8.37
N ARG A 125 -3.45 -0.27 -8.49
CA ARG A 125 -4.79 -0.69 -8.09
C ARG A 125 -5.82 -0.41 -9.17
N PHE A 126 -6.60 -1.42 -9.54
CA PHE A 126 -7.61 -1.32 -10.59
C PHE A 126 -8.80 -2.23 -10.24
N LYS A 127 -10.01 -1.85 -10.65
CA LYS A 127 -11.15 -2.78 -10.71
C LYS A 127 -10.89 -3.83 -11.78
N ARG A 128 -11.59 -4.95 -11.72
CA ARG A 128 -11.49 -5.98 -12.75
C ARG A 128 -11.99 -5.46 -14.11
N GLY A 129 -11.42 -5.97 -15.19
CA GLY A 129 -11.93 -5.78 -16.56
C GLY A 129 -11.42 -4.56 -17.31
N TRP A 130 -10.40 -3.85 -16.81
CA TRP A 130 -9.76 -2.79 -17.61
C TRP A 130 -9.13 -3.39 -18.86
N LYS A 131 -9.66 -3.02 -20.02
CA LYS A 131 -9.17 -3.47 -21.33
C LYS A 131 -7.68 -3.18 -21.54
N LEU A 132 -7.14 -2.15 -20.87
CA LEU A 132 -5.73 -1.78 -20.96
C LEU A 132 -4.80 -2.97 -20.73
N PHE A 133 -5.05 -3.80 -19.71
CA PHE A 133 -4.20 -4.94 -19.36
C PHE A 133 -4.26 -6.05 -20.39
N ARG A 134 -5.45 -6.30 -20.92
CA ARG A 134 -5.65 -7.27 -22.00
C ARG A 134 -4.94 -6.81 -23.26
N GLU A 135 -5.24 -5.60 -23.73
CA GLU A 135 -4.77 -5.09 -25.01
C GLU A 135 -3.25 -4.86 -25.00
N MET A 136 -2.68 -4.35 -23.90
CA MET A 136 -1.22 -4.24 -23.79
C MET A 136 -0.52 -5.60 -23.79
N ALA A 137 -1.12 -6.61 -23.14
CA ALA A 137 -0.54 -7.94 -23.07
C ALA A 137 -0.66 -8.69 -24.39
N GLU A 138 -1.80 -8.60 -25.09
CA GLU A 138 -1.97 -9.14 -26.44
C GLU A 138 -0.99 -8.49 -27.43
N GLY A 139 -0.66 -7.22 -27.25
CA GLY A 139 0.36 -6.52 -28.04
C GLY A 139 1.79 -6.96 -27.74
N ALA A 140 2.14 -7.10 -26.46
CA ALA A 140 3.52 -7.38 -26.02
C ALA A 140 3.89 -8.87 -25.99
N PHE A 141 2.92 -9.77 -25.74
CA PHE A 141 3.13 -11.20 -25.54
C PHE A 141 2.43 -12.01 -26.63
N SER A 142 3.03 -12.02 -27.82
CA SER A 142 2.62 -12.87 -28.93
C SER A 142 3.84 -13.50 -29.59
N ALA A 143 3.66 -14.62 -30.30
CA ALA A 143 4.77 -15.29 -30.97
C ALA A 143 5.55 -14.39 -31.96
N PHE A 144 4.90 -13.36 -32.52
CA PHE A 144 5.50 -12.44 -33.49
C PHE A 144 5.90 -11.08 -32.89
N GLY A 145 5.22 -10.63 -31.84
CA GLY A 145 5.47 -9.32 -31.20
C GLY A 145 6.39 -9.37 -29.99
N TYR A 146 6.62 -10.56 -29.42
CA TYR A 146 7.46 -10.72 -28.23
C TYR A 146 8.95 -10.52 -28.56
N ASP A 147 9.57 -9.57 -27.85
CA ASP A 147 11.01 -9.30 -27.92
C ASP A 147 11.71 -9.79 -26.64
N PRO A 148 12.48 -10.89 -26.68
CA PRO A 148 13.16 -11.44 -25.50
C PRO A 148 14.33 -10.58 -25.01
N GLU A 149 14.84 -9.65 -25.83
CA GLU A 149 15.99 -8.80 -25.53
C GLU A 149 15.58 -7.41 -24.98
N CYS A 150 14.30 -7.05 -25.08
CA CYS A 150 13.80 -5.77 -24.60
C CYS A 150 13.21 -5.86 -23.19
N PHE A 151 14.02 -5.53 -22.17
CA PHE A 151 13.62 -5.57 -20.75
C PHE A 151 12.28 -4.91 -20.39
N ASN A 152 11.97 -3.74 -20.97
CA ASN A 152 10.78 -2.97 -20.60
C ASN A 152 9.56 -3.27 -21.48
N CYS A 153 9.70 -4.08 -22.54
CA CYS A 153 8.68 -4.20 -23.59
C CYS A 153 7.39 -4.89 -23.14
N GLY A 154 7.45 -5.80 -22.15
CA GLY A 154 6.27 -6.43 -21.56
C GLY A 154 5.62 -5.63 -20.43
N GLY A 155 6.38 -4.72 -19.81
CA GLY A 155 5.99 -4.03 -18.59
C GLY A 155 5.85 -2.51 -18.78
N PRO A 156 6.75 -1.67 -18.19
CA PRO A 156 6.61 -0.22 -18.20
C PRO A 156 6.44 0.39 -19.59
N LYS A 157 7.17 -0.09 -20.61
CA LYS A 157 7.06 0.47 -21.97
C LYS A 157 5.69 0.21 -22.57
N ALA A 158 5.14 -1.00 -22.42
CA ALA A 158 3.85 -1.36 -22.97
C ALA A 158 2.71 -0.55 -22.36
N ILE A 159 2.63 -0.48 -21.01
CA ILE A 159 1.56 0.28 -20.35
C ILE A 159 1.69 1.78 -20.61
N THR A 160 2.92 2.33 -20.58
CA THR A 160 3.14 3.75 -20.80
C THR A 160 2.77 4.14 -22.23
N SER A 161 3.14 3.33 -23.22
CA SER A 161 2.76 3.55 -24.63
C SER A 161 1.24 3.47 -24.82
N TYR A 162 0.60 2.48 -24.21
CA TYR A 162 -0.86 2.33 -24.28
C TYR A 162 -1.59 3.54 -23.68
N VAL A 163 -1.13 3.99 -22.51
CA VAL A 163 -1.70 5.15 -21.80
C VAL A 163 -1.42 6.45 -22.56
N ARG A 164 -0.23 6.66 -23.11
CA ARG A 164 0.13 7.88 -23.86
C ARG A 164 -0.90 8.21 -24.94
N GLU A 165 -1.34 7.21 -25.70
CA GLU A 165 -2.31 7.39 -26.79
C GLU A 165 -3.75 7.58 -26.30
N ARG A 166 -4.06 7.23 -25.04
CA ARG A 166 -5.43 7.12 -24.51
C ARG A 166 -5.64 7.87 -23.20
N ARG A 167 -4.66 8.67 -22.77
CA ARG A 167 -4.57 9.23 -21.41
C ARG A 167 -5.84 9.94 -21.00
N ALA A 168 -6.32 10.88 -21.82
CA ALA A 168 -7.52 11.66 -21.52
C ALA A 168 -8.74 10.77 -21.29
N VAL A 169 -8.94 9.72 -22.10
CA VAL A 169 -10.07 8.79 -21.96
C VAL A 169 -9.93 7.92 -20.71
N LEU A 170 -8.71 7.46 -20.41
CA LEU A 170 -8.45 6.62 -19.24
C LEU A 170 -8.62 7.40 -17.93
N GLU A 171 -8.10 8.62 -17.86
CA GLU A 171 -8.27 9.52 -16.70
C GLU A 171 -9.74 9.89 -16.50
N GLN A 172 -10.47 10.19 -17.59
CA GLN A 172 -11.93 10.38 -17.54
C GLN A 172 -12.70 9.14 -17.06
N ALA A 173 -12.18 7.94 -17.33
CA ALA A 173 -12.76 6.67 -16.88
C ALA A 173 -12.38 6.31 -15.42
N GLY A 174 -11.59 7.15 -14.75
CA GLY A 174 -11.22 7.01 -13.33
C GLY A 174 -9.78 6.57 -13.06
N LEU A 175 -8.91 6.47 -14.08
CA LEU A 175 -7.49 6.20 -13.86
C LEU A 175 -6.81 7.42 -13.22
N THR A 176 -6.17 7.21 -12.07
CA THR A 176 -5.34 8.22 -11.42
C THR A 176 -3.86 7.90 -11.62
N ILE A 177 -3.12 8.79 -12.29
CA ILE A 177 -1.65 8.71 -12.34
C ILE A 177 -1.09 9.50 -11.16
N LEU A 178 -0.49 8.80 -10.20
CA LEU A 178 0.06 9.42 -9.00
C LEU A 178 1.44 10.04 -9.30
N PRO A 179 1.78 11.18 -8.68
CA PRO A 179 3.13 11.72 -8.68
C PRO A 179 4.13 10.68 -8.16
N ARG A 180 5.37 10.82 -8.60
CA ARG A 180 6.46 9.88 -8.27
C ARG A 180 6.63 9.70 -6.78
N GLU A 181 6.60 10.78 -6.03
CA GLU A 181 6.88 10.81 -4.59
C GLU A 181 5.90 9.95 -3.79
N VAL A 182 4.71 9.69 -4.35
CA VAL A 182 3.66 8.92 -3.65
C VAL A 182 4.03 7.44 -3.53
N LEU A 183 4.54 6.83 -4.62
CA LEU A 183 4.86 5.40 -4.65
C LEU A 183 6.35 5.09 -4.81
N TYR A 184 7.13 6.03 -5.34
CA TYR A 184 8.55 5.93 -5.66
C TYR A 184 9.35 7.12 -5.10
N PRO A 185 9.29 7.40 -3.78
CA PRO A 185 9.96 8.55 -3.17
C PRO A 185 11.49 8.55 -3.32
N PHE A 186 12.09 7.42 -3.69
CA PHE A 186 13.52 7.29 -3.92
C PHE A 186 13.79 6.69 -5.29
N HIS A 187 14.83 7.18 -5.94
CA HIS A 187 15.31 6.58 -7.20
C HIS A 187 15.98 5.22 -6.90
N TYR A 188 15.89 4.28 -7.84
CA TYR A 188 16.51 2.96 -7.69
C TYR A 188 18.03 3.00 -7.49
N LEU A 189 18.70 4.08 -7.92
CA LEU A 189 20.14 4.30 -7.69
C LEU A 189 20.46 4.67 -6.23
N GLU A 190 19.50 5.23 -5.50
CA GLU A 190 19.72 5.75 -4.14
C GLU A 190 19.07 4.89 -3.06
N ILE A 191 18.21 3.95 -3.45
CA ILE A 191 17.44 3.13 -2.52
C ILE A 191 18.31 2.33 -1.53
N HIS A 192 19.53 1.96 -1.94
CA HIS A 192 20.49 1.26 -1.09
C HIS A 192 20.85 2.04 0.17
N LYS A 193 20.75 3.38 0.16
CA LYS A 193 21.00 4.24 1.32
C LYS A 193 20.00 3.98 2.45
N LEU A 194 18.77 3.57 2.12
CA LEU A 194 17.74 3.30 3.13
C LEU A 194 17.99 2.02 3.93
N LEU A 195 18.86 1.15 3.44
CA LEU A 195 19.27 -0.09 4.09
C LEU A 195 20.47 0.10 5.04
N GLN A 196 21.08 1.29 5.04
CA GLN A 196 22.21 1.63 5.89
C GLN A 196 21.74 2.34 7.17
N PRO A 197 22.49 2.25 8.29
CA PRO A 197 22.12 2.90 9.54
C PRO A 197 21.96 4.41 9.36
N ASN A 198 20.87 4.96 9.88
CA ASN A 198 20.61 6.39 9.90
C ASN A 198 20.08 6.78 11.29
N PRO A 199 20.81 7.57 12.10
CA PRO A 199 20.35 7.99 13.42
C PRO A 199 19.07 8.84 13.38
N LEU A 200 18.72 9.40 12.21
CA LEU A 200 17.50 10.17 11.97
C LEU A 200 16.42 9.35 11.24
N ALA A 201 16.57 8.03 11.11
CA ALA A 201 15.66 7.19 10.33
C ALA A 201 14.18 7.39 10.68
N GLU A 202 13.82 7.33 11.97
CA GLU A 202 12.44 7.51 12.41
C GLU A 202 11.94 8.94 12.16
N GLN A 203 12.78 9.95 12.45
CA GLN A 203 12.42 11.35 12.21
C GLN A 203 12.21 11.63 10.72
N ASP A 204 13.11 11.17 9.85
CA ASP A 204 13.03 11.33 8.40
C ASP A 204 11.81 10.61 7.85
N LEU A 205 11.52 9.40 8.32
CA LEU A 205 10.33 8.65 7.91
C LEU A 205 9.04 9.42 8.24
N ARG A 206 8.94 9.99 9.45
CA ARG A 206 7.78 10.79 9.90
C ARG A 206 7.66 12.15 9.22
N THR A 207 8.77 12.85 8.99
CA THR A 207 8.73 14.26 8.56
C THR A 207 8.95 14.48 7.07
N LYS A 208 9.64 13.56 6.39
CA LYS A 208 9.99 13.71 4.97
C LYS A 208 9.27 12.73 4.05
N ILE A 209 8.96 11.53 4.53
CA ILE A 209 8.46 10.44 3.67
C ILE A 209 6.96 10.24 3.85
N GLU A 210 6.50 9.86 5.04
CA GLU A 210 5.08 9.58 5.31
C GLU A 210 4.12 10.71 4.84
N PRO A 211 4.45 12.02 4.98
CA PRO A 211 3.53 13.08 4.58
C PRO A 211 3.19 13.06 3.09
N VAL A 212 4.14 12.64 2.24
CA VAL A 212 4.01 12.68 0.77
C VAL A 212 3.92 11.30 0.13
N SER A 213 4.33 10.25 0.85
CA SER A 213 4.45 8.89 0.34
C SER A 213 3.43 7.95 0.98
N TRP A 214 3.06 6.91 0.23
CA TRP A 214 2.30 5.76 0.71
C TRP A 214 3.15 4.49 0.73
N ASN A 215 4.16 4.44 -0.14
CA ASN A 215 4.97 3.27 -0.37
C ASN A 215 6.46 3.62 -0.44
N ILE A 216 7.31 2.65 -0.07
CA ILE A 216 8.73 2.66 -0.38
C ILE A 216 9.03 1.41 -1.23
N HIS A 217 9.40 1.62 -2.49
CA HIS A 217 9.81 0.56 -3.40
C HIS A 217 11.31 0.28 -3.27
N LEU A 218 11.71 -0.93 -2.88
CA LEU A 218 13.12 -1.26 -2.64
C LEU A 218 13.91 -1.64 -3.90
N PHE A 219 13.24 -1.88 -5.02
CA PHE A 219 13.84 -2.31 -6.28
C PHE A 219 14.72 -3.55 -6.08
N GLY A 220 14.11 -4.70 -5.80
CA GLY A 220 14.77 -5.92 -5.33
C GLY A 220 15.94 -6.38 -6.20
N LYS A 221 15.90 -6.10 -7.51
CA LYS A 221 17.07 -6.32 -8.39
C LYS A 221 18.33 -5.56 -7.94
N MET A 222 18.16 -4.36 -7.42
CA MET A 222 19.20 -3.47 -6.92
C MET A 222 19.59 -3.77 -5.46
N THR A 223 18.69 -4.36 -4.67
CA THR A 223 18.85 -4.46 -3.20
C THR A 223 18.88 -5.87 -2.64
N ASN A 224 18.55 -6.91 -3.42
CA ASN A 224 18.48 -8.30 -2.95
C ASN A 224 19.76 -8.88 -2.35
N HIS A 225 20.91 -8.28 -2.62
CA HIS A 225 22.22 -8.70 -2.11
C HIS A 225 22.69 -7.85 -0.92
N LEU A 226 21.90 -6.87 -0.50
CA LEU A 226 22.22 -5.96 0.58
C LEU A 226 21.40 -6.31 1.83
N PRO A 227 22.04 -6.43 3.01
CA PRO A 227 21.30 -6.63 4.25
C PRO A 227 20.60 -5.34 4.68
N VAL A 228 19.41 -5.48 5.28
CA VAL A 228 18.79 -4.41 6.06
C VAL A 228 19.59 -4.27 7.35
N GLN A 229 20.30 -3.16 7.55
CA GLN A 229 21.09 -2.95 8.76
C GLN A 229 20.23 -2.40 9.90
N PRO A 230 20.56 -2.72 11.17
CA PRO A 230 19.90 -2.13 12.31
C PRO A 230 19.95 -0.60 12.27
N GLN A 231 18.87 0.05 12.72
CA GLN A 231 18.69 1.51 12.71
C GLN A 231 18.68 2.13 11.32
N SER A 232 18.59 1.32 10.26
CA SER A 232 18.27 1.82 8.94
C SER A 232 16.80 2.23 8.86
N MET A 233 16.46 3.00 7.83
CA MET A 233 15.06 3.40 7.63
C MET A 233 14.15 2.21 7.39
N ILE A 234 14.62 1.20 6.64
CA ILE A 234 13.84 0.00 6.38
C ILE A 234 13.71 -0.87 7.63
N ASP A 235 14.74 -0.92 8.48
CA ASP A 235 14.64 -1.56 9.79
C ASP A 235 13.57 -0.89 10.66
N VAL A 236 13.52 0.44 10.70
CA VAL A 236 12.45 1.19 11.40
C VAL A 236 11.08 0.86 10.84
N VAL A 237 10.92 0.81 9.51
CA VAL A 237 9.66 0.41 8.86
C VAL A 237 9.26 -1.01 9.29
N PHE A 238 10.17 -1.97 9.24
CA PHE A 238 9.88 -3.35 9.65
C PHE A 238 9.48 -3.44 11.12
N GLN A 239 10.20 -2.77 12.02
CA GLN A 239 9.85 -2.74 13.44
C GLN A 239 8.48 -2.11 13.69
N HIS A 240 8.08 -1.14 12.87
CA HIS A 240 6.80 -0.45 13.03
C HIS A 240 5.60 -1.28 12.55
N PHE A 241 5.78 -2.13 11.53
CA PHE A 241 4.69 -2.87 10.88
C PHE A 241 4.75 -4.40 11.06
N ASP A 242 5.76 -4.93 11.75
CA ASP A 242 5.84 -6.36 12.06
C ASP A 242 4.66 -6.78 12.96
N LEU A 243 3.97 -7.86 12.60
CA LEU A 243 2.93 -8.44 13.44
C LEU A 243 3.51 -9.30 14.57
N SER A 244 4.79 -9.69 14.48
CA SER A 244 5.53 -10.47 15.47
C SER A 244 4.73 -11.68 15.97
N ILE A 245 4.08 -12.41 15.07
CA ILE A 245 3.08 -13.48 15.35
C ILE A 245 3.59 -14.68 16.16
N ARG A 246 4.84 -14.64 16.63
CA ARG A 246 5.48 -15.65 17.49
C ARG A 246 5.77 -15.14 18.90
N THR A 247 5.49 -13.88 19.19
CA THR A 247 5.69 -13.27 20.52
C THR A 247 4.40 -13.22 21.31
N LEU A 248 4.51 -12.84 22.58
CA LEU A 248 3.33 -12.53 23.40
C LEU A 248 2.57 -11.34 22.82
N PRO A 249 1.23 -11.27 23.05
CA PRO A 249 0.44 -10.15 22.57
C PRO A 249 0.93 -8.82 23.15
N ARG A 250 1.04 -7.80 22.30
CA ARG A 250 1.44 -6.44 22.71
C ARG A 250 0.67 -5.41 21.90
N LEU A 251 0.05 -4.46 22.59
CA LEU A 251 -0.64 -3.36 21.93
C LEU A 251 0.39 -2.35 21.40
N VAL A 252 0.30 -2.05 20.10
CA VAL A 252 1.11 -1.04 19.42
C VAL A 252 0.24 0.16 19.12
N SER A 253 0.73 1.34 19.48
CA SER A 253 0.09 2.62 19.19
C SER A 253 1.13 3.72 19.09
N PRO A 254 0.82 4.86 18.44
CA PRO A 254 1.63 6.05 18.59
C PRO A 254 1.55 6.58 20.03
N ALA A 255 2.63 7.18 20.52
CA ALA A 255 2.61 7.91 21.79
C ALA A 255 1.89 9.27 21.64
N ASP A 256 2.08 9.91 20.49
CA ASP A 256 1.53 11.22 20.16
C ASP A 256 0.86 11.17 18.78
N TYR A 257 -0.25 11.88 18.62
CA TYR A 257 -0.94 12.05 17.34
C TYR A 257 -1.37 13.50 17.15
N VAL A 258 -1.06 14.05 15.97
CA VAL A 258 -1.44 15.40 15.56
C VAL A 258 -2.68 15.32 14.66
N TYR A 259 -3.79 15.88 15.13
CA TYR A 259 -4.99 16.05 14.35
C TYR A 259 -4.90 17.36 13.57
N HIS A 260 -4.81 17.26 12.25
CA HIS A 260 -4.88 18.41 11.35
C HIS A 260 -6.34 18.67 10.96
N ALA A 261 -6.91 19.77 11.45
CA ALA A 261 -8.24 20.18 11.05
C ALA A 261 -8.26 20.57 9.56
N VAL A 262 -9.31 20.15 8.86
CA VAL A 262 -9.51 20.46 7.43
C VAL A 262 -10.55 21.57 7.34
N SER A 263 -10.18 22.69 6.72
CA SER A 263 -11.06 23.84 6.53
C SER A 263 -12.20 23.53 5.54
N ASP A 264 -13.29 24.30 5.60
CA ASP A 264 -14.39 24.14 4.64
C ASP A 264 -13.98 24.53 3.22
N ARG A 265 -13.01 25.44 3.06
CA ARG A 265 -12.41 25.77 1.76
C ARG A 265 -11.68 24.57 1.18
N MET A 266 -10.81 23.92 1.96
CA MET A 266 -10.14 22.69 1.52
C MET A 266 -11.18 21.64 1.07
N ARG A 267 -12.26 21.44 1.86
CA ARG A 267 -13.37 20.54 1.48
C ARG A 267 -14.07 20.95 0.19
N GLN A 268 -14.20 22.24 -0.09
CA GLN A 268 -14.82 22.73 -1.33
C GLN A 268 -13.88 22.61 -2.52
N ASP A 269 -12.59 22.85 -2.35
CA ASP A 269 -11.57 22.63 -3.38
C ASP A 269 -11.50 21.15 -3.75
N ASP A 270 -11.66 20.24 -2.78
CA ASP A 270 -11.82 18.81 -3.02
C ASP A 270 -13.04 18.44 -3.88
N LEU A 271 -14.11 19.23 -3.80
CA LEU A 271 -15.33 19.02 -4.60
C LEU A 271 -15.22 19.63 -6.01
N ARG A 272 -14.31 20.59 -6.21
CA ARG A 272 -14.21 21.38 -7.45
C ARG A 272 -13.03 20.98 -8.35
N GLY A 273 -12.00 20.33 -7.81
CA GLY A 273 -10.79 19.95 -8.55
C GLY A 273 -10.75 18.46 -8.91
N PRO A 274 -11.03 18.04 -10.16
CA PRO A 274 -10.87 16.65 -10.57
C PRO A 274 -9.44 16.10 -10.50
N ASN A 275 -8.43 16.94 -10.19
CA ASN A 275 -7.00 16.59 -10.22
C ASN A 275 -6.22 16.87 -8.91
N LEU A 276 -6.87 17.31 -7.82
CA LEU A 276 -6.20 17.44 -6.52
C LEU A 276 -6.37 16.13 -5.76
N ILE A 277 -5.47 15.18 -6.03
CA ILE A 277 -5.39 13.93 -5.27
C ILE A 277 -5.16 14.32 -3.82
N ARG A 278 -6.13 14.05 -2.93
CA ARG A 278 -5.87 14.07 -1.49
C ARG A 278 -4.80 13.02 -1.21
N LEU A 279 -3.55 13.45 -1.12
CA LEU A 279 -2.46 12.62 -0.63
C LEU A 279 -2.45 12.54 0.90
N HIS A 280 -3.23 13.38 1.59
CA HIS A 280 -3.25 13.45 3.03
C HIS A 280 -4.07 12.33 3.68
N SER A 281 -3.67 11.99 4.90
CA SER A 281 -4.42 11.08 5.76
C SER A 281 -5.80 11.67 6.09
N VAL A 282 -6.83 10.83 6.13
CA VAL A 282 -8.14 11.21 6.68
C VAL A 282 -7.96 11.63 8.14
N PRO A 283 -8.31 12.87 8.53
CA PRO A 283 -8.10 13.36 9.88
C PRO A 283 -8.76 12.48 10.95
N GLY A 284 -8.02 12.26 12.03
CA GLY A 284 -8.45 11.43 13.15
C GLY A 284 -8.33 9.93 12.93
N ARG A 285 -8.02 9.46 11.72
CA ARG A 285 -7.72 8.03 11.50
C ARG A 285 -6.28 7.71 11.88
N PHE A 286 -6.11 6.60 12.58
CA PHE A 286 -4.84 6.05 13.01
C PHE A 286 -4.29 5.14 11.91
N GLN A 287 -3.51 5.72 11.00
CA GLN A 287 -2.96 5.05 9.82
C GLN A 287 -1.50 5.43 9.61
N GLY A 288 -0.83 4.68 8.73
CA GLY A 288 0.60 4.84 8.49
C GLY A 288 1.41 4.62 9.76
N LEU A 289 2.29 5.55 10.11
CA LEU A 289 3.13 5.48 11.32
C LEU A 289 2.38 5.75 12.63
N ASN A 290 1.07 6.01 12.51
CA ASN A 290 0.16 6.24 13.62
C ASN A 290 -0.82 5.08 13.79
N VAL A 291 -0.60 3.96 13.12
CA VAL A 291 -1.50 2.79 13.20
C VAL A 291 -1.57 2.26 14.63
N VAL A 292 -2.76 1.77 14.99
CA VAL A 292 -2.99 1.06 16.25
C VAL A 292 -3.36 -0.37 15.92
N TYR A 293 -2.62 -1.32 16.50
CA TYR A 293 -2.82 -2.74 16.26
C TYR A 293 -2.22 -3.58 17.40
N LEU A 294 -2.58 -4.86 17.42
CA LEU A 294 -2.03 -5.86 18.31
C LEU A 294 -0.98 -6.67 17.54
N GLN A 295 0.20 -6.83 18.14
CA GLN A 295 1.23 -7.79 17.74
C GLN A 295 1.08 -9.08 18.56
N GLY A 296 1.75 -10.16 18.12
CA GLY A 296 1.86 -11.42 18.86
C GLY A 296 0.96 -12.53 18.36
N ARG A 297 1.07 -13.72 18.96
CA ARG A 297 0.22 -14.88 18.65
C ARG A 297 -1.05 -14.86 19.50
N LEU A 298 -2.19 -15.21 18.90
CA LEU A 298 -3.44 -15.41 19.63
C LEU A 298 -3.97 -16.84 19.54
N GLY A 299 -4.38 -17.32 20.72
CA GLY A 299 -5.38 -18.35 20.99
C GLY A 299 -6.26 -17.86 22.16
N LEU A 300 -6.69 -16.60 22.08
CA LEU A 300 -7.26 -15.87 23.19
C LEU A 300 -8.75 -16.19 23.35
N SER A 301 -9.17 -16.25 24.61
CA SER A 301 -10.59 -16.32 24.97
C SER A 301 -11.00 -15.09 25.78
N GLN A 302 -12.27 -14.72 25.68
CA GLN A 302 -12.86 -13.62 26.47
C GLN A 302 -12.13 -12.29 26.28
N VAL A 303 -11.93 -11.88 25.02
CA VAL A 303 -11.26 -10.62 24.70
C VAL A 303 -12.20 -9.44 24.96
N ARG A 304 -11.68 -8.39 25.57
CA ARG A 304 -12.37 -7.12 25.79
C ARG A 304 -11.48 -5.95 25.40
N LEU A 305 -11.94 -5.14 24.46
CA LEU A 305 -11.34 -3.87 24.08
C LEU A 305 -12.15 -2.73 24.68
N GLU A 306 -11.49 -1.83 25.39
CA GLU A 306 -12.07 -0.59 25.91
C GLU A 306 -11.26 0.59 25.38
N VAL A 307 -11.96 1.60 24.86
CA VAL A 307 -11.36 2.83 24.33
C VAL A 307 -12.04 4.02 24.99
N GLU A 308 -11.25 4.78 25.73
CA GLU A 308 -11.71 5.96 26.46
C GLU A 308 -11.04 7.22 25.89
N THR A 309 -11.85 8.24 25.62
CA THR A 309 -11.38 9.57 25.17
C THR A 309 -11.79 10.59 26.21
N ALA A 310 -10.87 11.47 26.61
CA ALA A 310 -11.13 12.37 27.73
C ALA A 310 -12.06 13.53 27.38
N ILE A 311 -11.87 14.17 26.22
CA ILE A 311 -12.64 15.37 25.83
C ILE A 311 -13.45 15.12 24.55
N GLY A 312 -12.78 14.68 23.48
CA GLY A 312 -13.39 14.35 22.20
C GLY A 312 -14.14 13.02 22.22
N ARG A 313 -14.35 12.46 21.03
CA ARG A 313 -15.00 11.16 20.86
C ARG A 313 -14.11 10.25 20.03
N THR A 314 -14.18 8.95 20.33
CA THR A 314 -13.62 7.93 19.45
C THR A 314 -14.74 7.08 18.88
N ARG A 315 -14.60 6.73 17.60
CA ARG A 315 -15.47 5.81 16.87
C ARG A 315 -14.68 4.55 16.55
N LEU A 316 -15.30 3.39 16.73
CA LEU A 316 -14.81 2.08 16.30
C LEU A 316 -15.87 1.46 15.40
N MET A 317 -15.51 1.05 14.18
CA MET A 317 -16.37 0.33 13.23
C MET A 317 -17.76 0.97 12.99
N ASP A 318 -18.68 0.19 12.41
CA ASP A 318 -20.13 0.38 12.40
C ASP A 318 -20.77 0.28 13.80
N LEU A 319 -19.96 0.10 14.86
CA LEU A 319 -20.41 0.08 16.26
C LEU A 319 -20.65 1.50 16.80
N GLY A 320 -20.44 2.53 15.98
CA GLY A 320 -20.67 3.92 16.32
C GLY A 320 -19.69 4.43 17.38
N TYR A 321 -20.20 5.21 18.33
CA TYR A 321 -19.40 5.79 19.42
C TYR A 321 -19.20 4.82 20.59
N SER A 322 -19.29 3.50 20.35
CA SER A 322 -19.08 2.53 21.40
C SER A 322 -17.66 2.63 21.95
N LYS A 323 -17.55 2.80 23.27
CA LYS A 323 -16.28 2.80 24.00
C LYS A 323 -15.78 1.39 24.31
N ARG A 324 -16.54 0.35 23.95
CA ARG A 324 -16.26 -1.01 24.38
C ARG A 324 -16.68 -2.03 23.33
N VAL A 325 -15.81 -2.99 23.08
CA VAL A 325 -16.07 -4.18 22.28
C VAL A 325 -15.75 -5.40 23.14
N VAL A 326 -16.67 -6.36 23.17
CA VAL A 326 -16.50 -7.61 23.92
C VAL A 326 -16.69 -8.75 22.95
N TRP A 327 -15.72 -9.65 22.91
CA TRP A 327 -15.83 -10.88 22.16
C TRP A 327 -16.01 -12.05 23.13
N THR A 328 -17.05 -12.83 22.89
CA THR A 328 -17.33 -14.06 23.62
C THR A 328 -16.90 -15.25 22.77
N GLY A 329 -15.82 -15.93 23.16
CA GLY A 329 -15.28 -17.07 22.44
C GLY A 329 -13.82 -16.89 22.06
N GLN A 330 -13.35 -17.74 21.14
CA GLN A 330 -12.04 -17.63 20.53
C GLN A 330 -12.06 -16.49 19.50
N VAL A 331 -11.06 -15.62 19.55
CA VAL A 331 -10.90 -14.48 18.65
C VAL A 331 -9.51 -14.54 18.05
N ASN A 332 -9.41 -14.29 16.75
CA ASN A 332 -8.12 -14.26 16.08
C ASN A 332 -7.55 -12.83 15.99
N LEU A 333 -6.27 -12.73 15.64
CA LEU A 333 -5.57 -11.44 15.60
C LEU A 333 -6.13 -10.51 14.52
N GLN A 334 -6.50 -11.08 13.37
CA GLN A 334 -7.06 -10.34 12.25
C GLN A 334 -8.36 -9.62 12.65
N GLU A 335 -9.23 -10.25 13.44
CA GLU A 335 -10.48 -9.65 13.92
C GLU A 335 -10.23 -8.45 14.82
N ILE A 336 -9.32 -8.58 15.80
CA ILE A 336 -8.96 -7.48 16.71
C ILE A 336 -8.33 -6.33 15.93
N ASN A 337 -7.36 -6.64 15.07
CA ASN A 337 -6.67 -5.63 14.27
C ASN A 337 -7.60 -4.94 13.28
N HIS A 338 -8.59 -5.65 12.73
CA HIS A 338 -9.62 -5.03 11.90
C HIS A 338 -10.38 -3.94 12.68
N VAL A 339 -10.80 -4.22 13.92
CA VAL A 339 -11.48 -3.22 14.77
C VAL A 339 -10.58 -2.04 15.08
N LEU A 340 -9.33 -2.29 15.51
CA LEU A 340 -8.38 -1.22 15.86
C LEU A 340 -8.07 -0.31 14.66
N GLN A 341 -7.94 -0.87 13.46
CA GLN A 341 -7.71 -0.11 12.22
C GLN A 341 -8.88 0.80 11.82
N THR A 342 -10.10 0.54 12.32
CA THR A 342 -11.26 1.43 12.09
C THR A 342 -11.33 2.60 13.06
N MET A 343 -10.45 2.65 14.06
CA MET A 343 -10.48 3.67 15.09
C MET A 343 -10.33 5.07 14.49
N GLN A 344 -11.23 5.97 14.91
CA GLN A 344 -11.20 7.36 14.48
C GLN A 344 -11.47 8.29 15.65
N TYR A 345 -10.56 9.24 15.85
CA TYR A 345 -10.73 10.37 16.77
C TYR A 345 -11.53 11.50 16.14
N ILE A 346 -12.45 12.09 16.92
CA ILE A 346 -13.31 13.21 16.53
C ILE A 346 -13.20 14.27 17.63
N PRO A 347 -12.52 15.41 17.36
CA PRO A 347 -12.43 16.52 18.30
C PRO A 347 -13.79 17.16 18.57
N THR A 348 -13.90 17.91 19.66
CA THR A 348 -15.08 18.76 19.91
C THR A 348 -15.07 19.98 18.99
N PRO A 349 -16.22 20.63 18.72
CA PRO A 349 -16.25 21.87 17.95
C PRO A 349 -15.33 22.97 18.52
N LEU A 350 -15.21 23.06 19.85
CA LEU A 350 -14.34 24.03 20.50
C LEU A 350 -12.85 23.77 20.20
N MET A 351 -12.45 22.49 20.14
CA MET A 351 -11.08 22.11 19.79
C MET A 351 -10.78 22.31 18.31
N LEU A 352 -11.77 22.15 17.43
CA LEU A 352 -11.60 22.47 16.01
C LEU A 352 -11.43 23.97 15.78
N ALA A 353 -12.07 24.81 16.62
CA ALA A 353 -12.02 26.26 16.50
C ALA A 353 -10.75 26.88 17.11
N ASN A 354 -10.24 26.34 18.22
CA ASN A 354 -9.16 26.98 19.01
C ASN A 354 -7.94 26.06 19.23
N GLY A 355 -7.87 24.95 18.49
CA GLY A 355 -6.95 23.86 18.78
C GLY A 355 -7.21 23.23 20.16
N GLY A 356 -6.31 22.35 20.58
CA GLY A 356 -6.37 21.79 21.92
C GLY A 356 -5.55 20.54 22.13
N ARG A 357 -5.65 19.97 23.34
CA ARG A 357 -5.04 18.69 23.69
C ARG A 357 -6.08 17.74 24.23
N ASP A 358 -5.91 16.46 23.96
CA ASP A 358 -6.78 15.39 24.46
C ASP A 358 -5.95 14.12 24.68
N ARG A 359 -6.59 13.06 25.16
CA ARG A 359 -5.96 11.75 25.33
C ARG A 359 -6.94 10.64 24.98
N ILE A 360 -6.41 9.59 24.35
CA ILE A 360 -7.11 8.31 24.20
C ILE A 360 -6.38 7.27 25.05
N LYS A 361 -7.13 6.51 25.85
CA LYS A 361 -6.66 5.31 26.52
C LYS A 361 -7.28 4.09 25.86
N ILE A 362 -6.44 3.10 25.57
CA ILE A 362 -6.84 1.85 24.95
C ILE A 362 -6.45 0.74 25.91
N LYS A 363 -7.41 -0.10 26.28
CA LYS A 363 -7.21 -1.23 27.17
C LYS A 363 -7.72 -2.49 26.51
N LEU A 364 -6.85 -3.49 26.40
CA LEU A 364 -7.19 -4.80 25.88
C LEU A 364 -7.00 -5.84 26.99
N SER A 365 -8.09 -6.40 27.50
CA SER A 365 -8.04 -7.50 28.46
C SER A 365 -8.40 -8.82 27.76
N TYR A 366 -7.68 -9.89 28.08
CA TYR A 366 -7.90 -11.20 27.47
C TYR A 366 -7.47 -12.33 28.41
N THR A 367 -8.02 -13.53 28.19
CA THR A 367 -7.65 -14.73 28.95
C THR A 367 -6.88 -15.70 28.06
N GLU A 368 -5.67 -16.03 28.51
CA GLU A 368 -4.77 -17.00 27.87
C GLU A 368 -4.37 -18.05 28.91
N ALA A 369 -4.58 -19.33 28.62
CA ALA A 369 -4.27 -20.45 29.53
C ALA A 369 -4.80 -20.24 30.96
N ASN A 370 -6.05 -19.75 31.09
CA ASN A 370 -6.73 -19.41 32.35
C ASN A 370 -6.12 -18.22 33.14
N VAL A 371 -5.21 -17.46 32.55
CA VAL A 371 -4.67 -16.22 33.13
C VAL A 371 -5.22 -15.02 32.38
N THR A 372 -5.89 -14.11 33.09
CA THR A 372 -6.30 -12.84 32.53
C THR A 372 -5.12 -11.88 32.48
N ARG A 373 -4.82 -11.37 31.29
CA ARG A 373 -3.80 -10.36 31.00
C ARG A 373 -4.47 -9.08 30.54
N THR A 374 -3.72 -7.98 30.60
CA THR A 374 -4.20 -6.68 30.13
C THR A 374 -3.05 -5.90 29.54
N GLU A 375 -3.24 -5.44 28.31
CA GLU A 375 -2.38 -4.50 27.60
C GLU A 375 -3.04 -3.12 27.61
N GLU A 376 -2.26 -2.08 27.84
CA GLU A 376 -2.73 -0.70 27.84
C GLU A 376 -1.83 0.18 27.00
N ALA A 377 -2.44 1.12 26.28
CA ALA A 377 -1.75 2.17 25.57
C ALA A 377 -2.44 3.51 25.77
N THR A 378 -1.67 4.60 25.77
CA THR A 378 -2.18 5.96 25.84
C THR A 378 -1.63 6.77 24.67
N ILE A 379 -2.53 7.46 23.97
CA ILE A 379 -2.19 8.35 22.86
C ILE A 379 -2.48 9.78 23.30
N SER A 380 -1.45 10.62 23.33
CA SER A 380 -1.58 12.07 23.51
C SER A 380 -1.99 12.71 22.20
N LEU A 381 -3.03 13.52 22.21
CA LEU A 381 -3.58 14.17 21.02
C LEU A 381 -3.30 15.66 21.06
N THR A 382 -2.82 16.19 19.93
CA THR A 382 -2.77 17.65 19.68
C THR A 382 -3.67 17.97 18.49
N VAL A 383 -4.66 18.82 18.71
CA VAL A 383 -5.54 19.33 17.66
C VAL A 383 -5.01 20.68 17.22
N LEU A 384 -4.62 20.77 15.94
CA LEU A 384 -4.23 22.02 15.32
C LEU A 384 -5.45 22.67 14.67
N GLU A 385 -5.49 24.00 14.77
CA GLU A 385 -6.45 24.82 14.05
C GLU A 385 -6.30 24.61 12.53
N PRO A 386 -7.38 24.80 11.75
CA PRO A 386 -7.27 24.75 10.30
C PRO A 386 -6.29 25.84 9.85
N ILE A 387 -5.30 25.47 9.05
CA ILE A 387 -4.51 26.47 8.35
C ILE A 387 -5.43 27.06 7.29
N GLU A 388 -5.83 28.32 7.46
CA GLU A 388 -6.35 29.11 6.34
C GLU A 388 -5.15 29.37 5.44
N GLU A 389 -5.05 28.67 4.30
CA GLU A 389 -4.10 29.09 3.27
C GLU A 389 -4.49 30.51 2.85
N ASP A 390 -3.61 31.47 3.15
CA ASP A 390 -3.70 32.86 2.67
C ASP A 390 -4.03 32.85 1.18
N GLU A 391 -4.82 33.83 0.73
CA GLU A 391 -5.14 33.99 -0.69
C GLU A 391 -3.86 33.87 -1.54
N PRO A 392 -3.91 33.18 -2.69
CA PRO A 392 -2.77 33.20 -3.60
C PRO A 392 -2.44 34.66 -3.85
N LEU A 393 -1.21 35.07 -3.52
CA LEU A 393 -0.67 36.39 -3.86
C LEU A 393 -1.11 36.68 -5.30
N GLU A 394 -2.02 37.64 -5.47
CA GLU A 394 -2.39 38.14 -6.79
C GLU A 394 -1.07 38.44 -7.50
N THR A 395 -0.85 37.75 -8.61
CA THR A 395 0.36 37.88 -9.40
C THR A 395 0.38 39.30 -9.96
N LEU A 396 1.18 40.16 -9.34
CA LEU A 396 1.58 41.47 -9.87
C LEU A 396 2.58 41.30 -11.00
#